data_AF-A0A1M5WS57-F1
#
_entry.id   AF-A0A1M5WS57-F1
#
_cell.length_a   1.000
_cell.length_b   1.000
_cell.length_c   1.000
_cell.angle_alpha   90.00
_cell.angle_beta   90.00
_cell.angle_gamma   90.00
#
_symmetry.space_group_name_H-M   'P 1'
#
loop_
_entity.id
_entity.type
_entity.pdbx_description
1 polymer ?
#
loop_
_entity_poly.entity_id
_entity_poly.type
_entity_poly.pdbx_seq_one_letter_code
_entity_poly.pdbx_strand_id
1 'polypeptide(L)'
;MKAKKILTLLSITLLMTGCGKQLGDPGSSLYGPEGSSTDQTANGNEEDTSQAQEEPITDEEKDEFTTLFQDFEYAGFLSEPFNDVSEIDWDAVLEQGAGLETCELSENDVSLFLEASKQDQLYGTLYKITRSDLVEYAKTHAGVDFSTPDSFQWTYIESTDSYYRQRYEGELLYMFECIEGTKAGNSYTLKFRNSFAVNNFGTDADRVLVLNKDGDNVTVVSNAIMWEDNCDPAQTFDIDLYKDEDPVRFITYNPSSDYGVEFAIIKDGKLRNSLSSYISDGDNWGYLTSVSAIGFFDFNADGNKDIVVIGSSDFGTKVILYQSLNSERYEKLYNLPDKIEGTYGDSVTIDQIKTYLVGDNKDCVYNSYQEAYAQVARLNNMDNEEKTYDLIYFDDDDIPELVTGQLGYEVSLYSYQNGHVVCYMYEWAYGAMGNTGYYYSPRTGIVANTNYDYAGAVQYESYMKKPDGDEELSSVCSVRYVWFNDVDGDGYPSDEELEESLSYDSEPYSKTYYDETGLGRSDEEIKEQIEGFSQNPFEEICGDVSISEILSQLGA
;
A
#
# COMPACT_ATOMS: atom_id res chain seq x y z
N MET A 1 28.22 -4.89 -46.53
CA MET A 1 28.24 -3.88 -47.62
C MET A 1 27.91 -2.54 -46.98
N LYS A 2 28.90 -1.66 -46.78
CA LYS A 2 29.06 -0.35 -47.46
C LYS A 2 27.80 0.54 -47.38
N ALA A 3 27.80 1.79 -46.91
CA ALA A 3 28.88 2.68 -46.49
C ALA A 3 28.31 3.98 -45.85
N LYS A 4 29.07 4.53 -44.89
CA LYS A 4 29.45 5.95 -44.71
C LYS A 4 28.39 7.07 -44.82
N LYS A 5 28.34 7.90 -43.76
CA LYS A 5 28.72 9.32 -43.83
C LYS A 5 29.55 9.73 -42.60
N ILE A 6 30.47 10.66 -42.83
CA ILE A 6 31.62 11.08 -42.02
C ILE A 6 31.58 12.62 -41.91
N LEU A 7 31.98 13.13 -40.72
CA LEU A 7 32.51 14.48 -40.36
C LEU A 7 31.63 15.73 -40.63
N THR A 8 31.63 16.76 -39.77
CA THR A 8 32.83 17.49 -39.32
C THR A 8 32.60 18.31 -38.04
N LEU A 9 33.64 18.34 -37.18
CA LEU A 9 33.94 19.31 -36.14
C LEU A 9 33.62 20.77 -36.50
N LEU A 10 33.21 21.58 -35.51
CA LEU A 10 33.79 22.91 -35.33
C LEU A 10 33.78 23.32 -33.85
N SER A 11 35.00 23.49 -33.32
CA SER A 11 35.30 24.07 -32.02
C SER A 11 35.36 25.59 -32.15
N ILE A 12 34.68 26.35 -31.29
CA ILE A 12 35.06 27.74 -30.96
C ILE A 12 34.89 27.95 -29.46
N THR A 13 36.03 28.08 -28.79
CA THR A 13 36.17 28.67 -27.46
C THR A 13 36.20 30.19 -27.60
N LEU A 14 35.45 30.92 -26.76
CA LEU A 14 35.85 32.29 -26.38
C LEU A 14 35.40 32.61 -24.95
N LEU A 15 36.40 32.74 -24.09
CA LEU A 15 36.40 33.46 -22.83
C LEU A 15 36.03 34.94 -23.03
N MET A 16 35.41 35.57 -22.02
CA MET A 16 35.68 36.91 -21.46
C MET A 16 34.58 37.21 -20.41
N THR A 17 34.87 37.05 -19.12
CA THR A 17 35.26 38.11 -18.15
C THR A 17 34.19 39.18 -17.89
N GLY A 18 33.84 39.36 -16.60
CA GLY A 18 33.01 40.48 -16.15
C GLY A 18 32.65 40.46 -14.66
N CYS A 19 33.64 40.66 -13.78
CA CYS A 19 33.43 41.09 -12.39
C CYS A 19 32.70 42.45 -12.32
N GLY A 20 31.84 42.67 -11.32
CA GLY A 20 31.33 44.00 -11.00
C GLY A 20 30.47 44.08 -9.74
N LYS A 21 31.10 44.48 -8.62
CA LYS A 21 30.52 44.74 -7.30
C LYS A 21 29.59 45.97 -7.24
N GLN A 22 28.63 45.88 -6.29
CA GLN A 22 28.01 46.90 -5.42
C GLN A 22 28.41 48.38 -5.56
N LEU A 23 27.42 49.28 -5.48
CA LEU A 23 27.22 50.27 -4.39
C LEU A 23 26.14 51.31 -4.72
N GLY A 24 25.32 51.64 -3.71
CA GLY A 24 24.93 53.04 -3.46
C GLY A 24 23.46 53.42 -3.70
N ASP A 25 22.67 53.40 -2.62
CA ASP A 25 21.54 54.32 -2.43
C ASP A 25 22.08 55.76 -2.17
N PRO A 26 21.31 56.82 -2.47
CA PRO A 26 20.71 57.54 -1.35
C PRO A 26 19.31 58.14 -1.63
N GLY A 27 18.37 57.81 -0.74
CA GLY A 27 17.64 58.79 0.08
C GLY A 27 16.40 59.47 -0.51
N SER A 28 15.26 59.34 0.17
CA SER A 28 14.79 60.36 1.13
C SER A 28 13.33 60.20 1.54
N SER A 29 13.10 60.22 2.87
CA SER A 29 11.99 60.91 3.57
C SER A 29 10.57 60.30 3.45
N LEU A 30 9.68 60.28 4.45
CA LEU A 30 9.58 60.93 5.75
C LEU A 30 8.30 60.39 6.47
N TYR A 31 8.26 60.51 7.81
CA TYR A 31 7.12 60.47 8.76
C TYR A 31 6.66 59.15 9.43
N GLY A 32 6.97 59.06 10.74
CA GLY A 32 6.23 58.29 11.76
C GLY A 32 4.98 59.04 12.28
N PRO A 33 4.39 58.66 13.43
CA PRO A 33 5.06 58.86 14.71
C PRO A 33 4.89 57.74 15.78
N GLU A 34 5.63 57.97 16.86
CA GLU A 34 6.00 57.14 18.00
C GLU A 34 4.92 56.90 19.06
N GLY A 35 5.11 55.84 19.85
CA GLY A 35 4.63 55.67 21.22
C GLY A 35 5.75 55.12 22.13
N SER A 36 6.27 56.00 22.99
CA SER A 36 7.17 55.82 24.17
C SER A 36 6.65 54.76 25.17
N SER A 37 7.34 54.09 26.09
CA SER A 37 8.72 53.98 26.63
C SER A 37 8.66 52.90 27.73
N THR A 38 9.72 52.11 27.96
CA THR A 38 10.51 52.08 29.22
C THR A 38 11.56 50.97 29.19
N ASP A 39 12.81 51.36 29.43
CA ASP A 39 13.93 50.50 29.80
C ASP A 39 13.73 49.85 31.17
N GLN A 40 14.01 48.54 31.26
CA GLN A 40 14.66 47.93 32.43
C GLN A 40 15.66 46.87 31.95
N THR A 41 16.93 47.14 32.23
CA THR A 41 18.09 46.24 32.16
C THR A 41 18.00 45.05 33.12
N ALA A 42 18.32 43.83 32.65
CA ALA A 42 19.51 43.07 33.09
C ALA A 42 19.47 41.57 32.71
N ASN A 43 20.64 41.07 32.30
CA ASN A 43 21.14 39.68 32.32
C ASN A 43 20.62 38.68 31.28
N GLY A 44 21.40 38.54 30.20
CA GLY A 44 22.37 37.45 30.07
C GLY A 44 21.82 36.02 30.06
N ASN A 45 21.56 35.52 28.85
CA ASN A 45 21.99 34.22 28.36
C ASN A 45 21.78 34.26 26.84
N GLU A 46 22.79 34.77 26.13
CA GLU A 46 22.93 34.44 24.71
C GLU A 46 23.39 32.98 24.69
N GLU A 47 22.45 32.08 24.37
CA GLU A 47 22.79 30.75 23.88
C GLU A 47 23.55 30.96 22.58
N ASP A 48 24.87 30.77 22.69
CA ASP A 48 25.82 30.65 21.60
C ASP A 48 25.42 29.44 20.74
N THR A 49 24.46 29.66 19.84
CA THR A 49 24.17 28.75 18.73
C THR A 49 25.21 29.03 17.66
N SER A 50 26.44 28.58 17.91
CA SER A 50 27.41 28.40 16.85
C SER A 50 26.81 27.39 15.87
N GLN A 51 26.28 27.85 14.74
CA GLN A 51 25.97 26.97 13.62
C GLN A 51 27.28 26.27 13.25
N ALA A 52 27.39 24.98 13.61
CA ALA A 52 28.50 24.16 13.20
C ALA A 52 28.57 24.22 11.68
N GLN A 53 29.71 24.63 11.15
CA GLN A 53 29.91 24.76 9.72
C GLN A 53 29.87 23.35 9.11
N GLU A 54 28.88 23.08 8.27
CA GLU A 54 28.81 21.82 7.52
C GLU A 54 29.95 21.76 6.50
N GLU A 55 30.66 20.64 6.49
CA GLU A 55 31.74 20.35 5.55
C GLU A 55 31.33 19.16 4.67
N PRO A 56 31.64 19.17 3.35
CA PRO A 56 31.42 17.99 2.51
C PRO A 56 32.29 16.82 2.97
N ILE A 57 31.77 15.61 2.87
CA ILE A 57 32.55 14.38 3.14
C ILE A 57 33.61 14.14 2.06
N THR A 58 34.70 13.46 2.40
CA THR A 58 35.76 13.10 1.44
C THR A 58 35.37 11.88 0.60
N ASP A 59 36.10 11.62 -0.48
CA ASP A 59 35.88 10.42 -1.29
C ASP A 59 36.23 9.14 -0.50
N GLU A 60 37.22 9.18 0.40
CA GLU A 60 37.49 8.07 1.31
C GLU A 60 36.33 7.79 2.27
N GLU A 61 35.65 8.82 2.78
CA GLU A 61 34.45 8.65 3.61
C GLU A 61 33.28 8.06 2.80
N LYS A 62 33.13 8.43 1.52
CA LYS A 62 32.12 7.80 0.64
C LYS A 62 32.37 6.32 0.44
N ASP A 63 33.62 5.92 0.19
CA ASP A 63 34.00 4.52 0.04
C ASP A 63 33.77 3.73 1.35
N GLU A 64 34.08 4.34 2.50
CA GLU A 64 33.82 3.79 3.82
C GLU A 64 32.32 3.54 4.04
N PHE A 65 31.47 4.55 3.82
CA PHE A 65 30.02 4.42 4.01
C PHE A 65 29.37 3.50 2.96
N THR A 66 29.86 3.50 1.73
CA THR A 66 29.41 2.54 0.71
C THR A 66 29.69 1.11 1.17
N THR A 67 30.88 0.84 1.68
CA THR A 67 31.23 -0.49 2.19
C THR A 67 30.36 -0.87 3.38
N LEU A 68 30.15 0.06 4.32
CA LEU A 68 29.35 -0.18 5.52
C LEU A 68 27.90 -0.54 5.18
N PHE A 69 27.25 0.22 4.31
CA PHE A 69 25.83 0.03 3.97
C PHE A 69 25.59 -0.99 2.84
N GLN A 70 26.64 -1.60 2.31
CA GLN A 70 26.54 -2.82 1.50
C GLN A 70 26.72 -4.10 2.34
N ASP A 71 27.15 -3.95 3.59
CA ASP A 71 27.23 -5.07 4.53
C ASP A 71 25.84 -5.44 5.07
N PHE A 72 25.62 -6.74 5.32
CA PHE A 72 24.38 -7.26 5.88
C PHE A 72 24.05 -6.65 7.25
N GLU A 73 25.04 -6.11 7.98
CA GLU A 73 24.84 -5.42 9.25
C GLU A 73 24.09 -4.10 9.11
N TYR A 74 24.23 -3.32 8.03
CA TYR A 74 23.62 -1.99 7.90
C TYR A 74 22.71 -1.80 6.69
N ALA A 75 22.78 -2.67 5.67
CA ALA A 75 22.03 -2.51 4.42
C ALA A 75 20.51 -2.33 4.65
N GLY A 76 19.97 -3.02 5.66
CA GLY A 76 18.56 -2.95 6.04
C GLY A 76 18.03 -1.55 6.37
N PHE A 77 18.86 -0.66 6.89
CA PHE A 77 18.45 0.71 7.24
C PHE A 77 18.20 1.62 6.03
N LEU A 78 18.54 1.18 4.81
CA LEU A 78 18.27 1.94 3.58
C LEU A 78 17.03 1.45 2.84
N SER A 79 16.45 0.30 3.23
CA SER A 79 15.30 -0.31 2.58
C SER A 79 14.07 0.59 2.66
N GLU A 80 13.62 0.87 3.89
CA GLU A 80 12.40 1.63 4.18
C GLU A 80 12.69 3.00 4.80
N PRO A 81 11.86 4.02 4.54
CA PRO A 81 12.01 5.34 5.14
C PRO A 81 11.55 5.38 6.60
N PHE A 82 12.28 6.11 7.43
CA PHE A 82 11.92 6.40 8.81
C PHE A 82 12.37 7.82 9.19
N ASN A 83 11.46 8.60 9.77
CA ASN A 83 11.78 9.98 10.18
C ASN A 83 12.47 10.03 11.54
N ASP A 84 12.23 9.02 12.37
CA ASP A 84 12.84 8.82 13.68
C ASP A 84 13.09 7.34 13.91
N VAL A 85 14.06 7.03 14.78
CA VAL A 85 14.47 5.66 15.11
C VAL A 85 13.36 4.79 15.72
N SER A 86 12.32 5.40 16.29
CA SER A 86 11.12 4.67 16.77
C SER A 86 10.23 4.15 15.64
N GLU A 87 10.41 4.66 14.42
CA GLU A 87 9.65 4.25 13.22
C GLU A 87 10.38 3.21 12.37
N ILE A 88 11.55 2.72 12.79
CA ILE A 88 12.34 1.75 12.04
C ILE A 88 11.50 0.48 11.82
N ASP A 89 11.40 0.09 10.55
CA ASP A 89 10.86 -1.21 10.16
C ASP A 89 11.91 -2.30 10.42
N TRP A 90 11.80 -2.96 11.57
CA TRP A 90 12.71 -4.03 11.95
C TRP A 90 12.54 -5.28 11.10
N ASP A 91 11.39 -5.50 10.47
CA ASP A 91 11.23 -6.59 9.49
C ASP A 91 12.15 -6.34 8.29
N ALA A 92 12.07 -5.15 7.70
CA ALA A 92 12.92 -4.76 6.56
C ALA A 92 14.42 -4.75 6.91
N VAL A 93 14.78 -4.34 8.13
CA VAL A 93 16.17 -4.36 8.60
C VAL A 93 16.70 -5.79 8.72
N LEU A 94 15.94 -6.68 9.35
CA LEU A 94 16.35 -8.07 9.57
C LEU A 94 16.30 -8.92 8.27
N GLU A 95 15.42 -8.59 7.32
CA GLU A 95 15.37 -9.24 5.99
C GLU A 95 16.69 -9.09 5.22
N GLN A 96 17.34 -7.93 5.35
CA GLN A 96 18.67 -7.69 4.78
C GLN A 96 19.80 -8.33 5.61
N GLY A 97 19.47 -9.08 6.65
CA GLY A 97 20.38 -9.86 7.48
C GLY A 97 20.61 -9.26 8.86
N ALA A 98 20.71 -7.94 9.01
CA ALA A 98 21.07 -7.27 10.27
C ALA A 98 22.29 -7.90 10.97
N GLY A 99 23.27 -8.34 10.17
CA GLY A 99 24.46 -9.03 10.68
C GLY A 99 24.21 -10.45 11.22
N LEU A 100 23.01 -11.01 11.03
CA LEU A 100 22.70 -12.40 11.34
C LEU A 100 23.43 -13.32 10.36
N GLU A 101 24.45 -14.03 10.84
CA GLU A 101 24.98 -15.17 10.10
C GLU A 101 23.88 -16.24 9.99
N THR A 102 23.70 -16.82 8.79
CA THR A 102 22.88 -18.01 8.59
C THR A 102 23.49 -19.16 9.38
N CYS A 103 23.10 -19.30 10.64
CA CYS A 103 23.51 -20.41 11.47
C CYS A 103 22.77 -21.67 10.98
N GLU A 104 23.44 -22.82 10.92
CA GLU A 104 22.72 -24.09 10.80
C GLU A 104 21.80 -24.22 12.01
N LEU A 105 20.50 -24.01 11.82
CA LEU A 105 19.51 -24.15 12.87
C LEU A 105 19.37 -25.61 13.26
N SER A 106 19.13 -25.85 14.55
CA SER A 106 18.96 -27.22 15.05
C SER A 106 17.65 -27.82 14.54
N GLU A 107 17.59 -29.16 14.41
CA GLU A 107 16.32 -29.86 14.12
C GLU A 107 15.21 -29.48 15.11
N ASN A 108 15.59 -29.16 16.36
CA ASN A 108 14.68 -28.69 17.39
C ASN A 108 14.10 -27.30 17.08
N ASP A 109 14.93 -26.35 16.60
CA ASP A 109 14.45 -25.03 16.18
C ASP A 109 13.46 -25.13 15.03
N VAL A 110 13.76 -25.98 14.04
CA VAL A 110 12.86 -26.24 12.90
C VAL A 110 11.54 -26.82 13.39
N SER A 111 11.58 -27.85 14.23
CA SER A 111 10.37 -28.49 14.76
C SER A 111 9.50 -27.51 15.55
N LEU A 112 10.10 -26.67 16.40
CA LEU A 112 9.37 -25.67 17.18
C LEU A 112 8.71 -24.63 16.28
N PHE A 113 9.41 -24.17 15.24
CA PHE A 113 8.85 -23.23 14.27
C PHE A 113 7.70 -23.83 13.48
N LEU A 114 7.82 -25.07 12.99
CA LEU A 114 6.76 -25.76 12.25
C LEU A 114 5.50 -25.95 13.12
N GLU A 115 5.68 -26.32 14.39
CA GLU A 115 4.58 -26.41 15.35
C GLU A 115 3.91 -25.05 15.58
N ALA A 116 4.69 -23.99 15.82
CA ALA A 116 4.17 -22.65 16.07
C ALA A 116 3.47 -22.02 14.86
N SER A 117 3.99 -22.27 13.65
CA SER A 117 3.45 -21.75 12.39
C SER A 117 2.35 -22.63 11.78
N LYS A 118 2.04 -23.79 12.40
CA LYS A 118 1.10 -24.80 11.89
C LYS A 118 1.44 -25.23 10.45
N GLN A 119 2.73 -25.41 10.16
CA GLN A 119 3.24 -25.84 8.85
C GLN A 119 3.78 -27.27 8.93
N ASP A 120 3.60 -28.05 7.86
CA ASP A 120 4.08 -29.43 7.80
C ASP A 120 5.57 -29.52 7.45
N GLN A 121 6.11 -28.52 6.75
CA GLN A 121 7.51 -28.44 6.35
C GLN A 121 7.97 -27.00 6.13
N LEU A 122 9.28 -26.79 6.04
CA LEU A 122 9.84 -25.50 5.63
C LEU A 122 9.71 -25.32 4.12
N TYR A 123 9.31 -24.13 3.70
CA TYR A 123 9.23 -23.70 2.32
C TYR A 123 10.36 -22.73 1.92
N GLY A 124 11.20 -22.34 2.89
CA GLY A 124 12.35 -21.46 2.68
C GLY A 124 13.48 -21.71 3.69
N THR A 125 14.47 -20.82 3.68
CA THR A 125 15.55 -20.82 4.67
C THR A 125 15.04 -20.19 5.97
N LEU A 126 15.13 -20.89 7.09
CA LEU A 126 14.68 -20.38 8.38
C LEU A 126 15.78 -19.54 9.04
N TYR A 127 15.43 -18.33 9.47
CA TYR A 127 16.29 -17.40 10.21
C TYR A 127 15.85 -17.37 11.68
N LYS A 128 16.81 -17.06 12.56
CA LYS A 128 16.58 -16.95 14.00
C LYS A 128 17.39 -15.77 14.55
N ILE A 129 16.77 -15.00 15.44
CA ILE A 129 17.46 -14.02 16.29
C ILE A 129 16.94 -14.15 17.71
N THR A 130 17.83 -14.21 18.70
CA THR A 130 17.39 -14.19 20.09
C THR A 130 16.84 -12.81 20.45
N ARG A 131 15.88 -12.74 21.37
CA ARG A 131 15.36 -11.46 21.83
C ARG A 131 16.46 -10.55 22.39
N SER A 132 17.42 -11.11 23.11
CA SER A 132 18.54 -10.33 23.65
C SER A 132 19.43 -9.75 22.55
N ASP A 133 19.72 -10.52 21.51
CA ASP A 133 20.57 -10.06 20.41
C ASP A 133 19.87 -8.95 19.61
N LEU A 134 18.55 -9.08 19.39
CA LEU A 134 17.76 -8.04 18.73
C LEU A 134 17.74 -6.73 19.54
N VAL A 135 17.56 -6.83 20.87
CA VAL A 135 17.59 -5.66 21.76
C VAL A 135 18.97 -5.00 21.76
N GLU A 136 20.05 -5.79 21.80
CA GLU A 136 21.42 -5.26 21.74
C GLU A 136 21.73 -4.61 20.38
N TYR A 137 21.30 -5.23 19.29
CA TYR A 137 21.45 -4.72 17.94
C TYR A 137 20.73 -3.37 17.78
N ALA A 138 19.45 -3.29 18.14
CA ALA A 138 18.69 -2.04 18.06
C ALA A 138 19.30 -0.91 18.91
N LYS A 139 19.79 -1.25 20.10
CA LYS A 139 20.47 -0.28 20.99
C LYS A 139 21.78 0.21 20.40
N THR A 140 22.54 -0.66 19.75
CA THR A 140 23.85 -0.35 19.18
C THR A 140 23.72 0.51 17.93
N HIS A 141 22.82 0.14 17.01
CA HIS A 141 22.75 0.74 15.68
C HIS A 141 21.71 1.85 15.55
N ALA A 142 20.72 1.93 16.44
CA ALA A 142 19.70 2.98 16.42
C ALA A 142 19.52 3.70 17.77
N GLY A 143 20.22 3.27 18.84
CA GLY A 143 20.13 3.92 20.15
C GLY A 143 18.81 3.71 20.88
N VAL A 144 17.99 2.74 20.44
CA VAL A 144 16.66 2.48 21.00
C VAL A 144 16.63 1.20 21.82
N ASP A 145 15.79 1.17 22.85
CA ASP A 145 15.46 -0.08 23.54
C ASP A 145 14.34 -0.77 22.75
N PHE A 146 14.66 -1.86 22.06
CA PHE A 146 13.70 -2.58 21.22
C PHE A 146 12.51 -3.09 22.04
N SER A 147 11.31 -2.76 21.56
CA SER A 147 10.05 -3.40 21.92
C SER A 147 9.41 -3.90 20.65
N THR A 148 8.87 -5.12 20.66
CA THR A 148 8.17 -5.69 19.52
C THR A 148 7.00 -4.80 19.12
N PRO A 149 7.04 -4.12 17.96
CA PRO A 149 5.89 -3.39 17.47
C PRO A 149 4.82 -4.37 17.00
N ASP A 150 3.55 -3.96 17.02
CA ASP A 150 2.43 -4.78 16.55
C ASP A 150 2.58 -5.19 15.07
N SER A 151 3.33 -4.40 14.29
CA SER A 151 3.64 -4.69 12.89
C SER A 151 4.72 -5.75 12.68
N PHE A 152 5.43 -6.20 13.73
CA PHE A 152 6.55 -7.12 13.58
C PHE A 152 6.10 -8.56 13.30
N GLN A 153 6.48 -9.12 12.15
CA GLN A 153 5.90 -10.37 11.63
C GLN A 153 6.69 -11.63 11.97
N TRP A 154 7.78 -11.56 12.73
CA TRP A 154 8.56 -12.76 13.07
C TRP A 154 7.86 -13.57 14.16
N THR A 155 7.79 -14.89 13.96
CA THR A 155 7.22 -15.82 14.93
C THR A 155 8.09 -15.88 16.19
N TYR A 156 7.55 -15.45 17.32
CA TYR A 156 8.24 -15.55 18.61
C TYR A 156 7.97 -16.90 19.28
N ILE A 157 9.03 -17.58 19.72
CA ILE A 157 8.95 -18.86 20.43
C ILE A 157 9.54 -18.69 21.84
N GLU A 158 8.68 -18.78 22.86
CA GLU A 158 9.06 -18.52 24.26
C GLU A 158 10.11 -19.49 24.80
N SER A 159 10.06 -20.77 24.39
CA SER A 159 10.98 -21.81 24.89
C SER A 159 12.44 -21.57 24.50
N THR A 160 12.68 -20.79 23.44
CA THR A 160 14.01 -20.40 22.96
C THR A 160 14.27 -18.90 23.11
N ASP A 161 13.32 -18.11 23.60
CA ASP A 161 13.38 -16.64 23.70
C ASP A 161 13.90 -16.00 22.39
N SER A 162 13.33 -16.44 21.27
CA SER A 162 13.83 -16.12 19.93
C SER A 162 12.71 -15.86 18.93
N TYR A 163 13.00 -15.01 17.95
CA TYR A 163 12.16 -14.72 16.79
C TYR A 163 12.65 -15.53 15.59
N TYR A 164 11.70 -15.99 14.78
CA TYR A 164 11.93 -16.84 13.62
C TYR A 164 11.17 -16.33 12.40
N ARG A 165 11.79 -16.42 11.22
CA ARG A 165 11.13 -16.13 9.95
C ARG A 165 11.74 -16.96 8.82
N GLN A 166 10.90 -17.45 7.92
CA GLN A 166 11.37 -18.09 6.69
C GLN A 166 11.63 -17.04 5.62
N ARG A 167 12.72 -17.22 4.88
CA ARG A 167 13.13 -16.41 3.74
C ARG A 167 13.19 -17.26 2.47
N TYR A 168 12.71 -16.72 1.36
CA TYR A 168 12.69 -17.42 0.08
C TYR A 168 13.89 -17.02 -0.79
N GLU A 169 14.47 -17.96 -1.54
CA GLU A 169 15.55 -17.66 -2.48
C GLU A 169 15.05 -16.72 -3.59
N GLY A 170 15.75 -15.59 -3.81
CA GLY A 170 15.46 -14.66 -4.91
C GLY A 170 15.16 -13.22 -4.49
N GLU A 171 15.05 -12.93 -3.20
CA GLU A 171 14.95 -11.57 -2.70
C GLU A 171 16.26 -10.81 -2.95
N LEU A 172 16.21 -9.80 -3.83
CA LEU A 172 17.36 -8.97 -4.17
C LEU A 172 17.82 -8.18 -2.94
N LEU A 173 19.10 -8.24 -2.64
CA LEU A 173 19.73 -7.32 -1.70
C LEU A 173 19.84 -5.95 -2.40
N TYR A 174 19.24 -4.92 -1.82
CA TYR A 174 19.43 -3.56 -2.30
C TYR A 174 20.89 -3.16 -2.09
N MET A 175 21.60 -2.86 -3.17
CA MET A 175 22.98 -2.37 -3.08
C MET A 175 23.00 -0.87 -3.29
N PHE A 176 23.40 -0.15 -2.25
CA PHE A 176 23.50 1.30 -2.27
C PHE A 176 24.95 1.76 -2.38
N GLU A 177 25.15 2.91 -3.04
CA GLU A 177 26.44 3.61 -3.13
C GLU A 177 26.31 5.00 -2.53
N CYS A 178 27.19 5.37 -1.59
CA CYS A 178 27.24 6.72 -1.04
C CYS A 178 27.87 7.67 -2.07
N ILE A 179 27.07 8.57 -2.62
CA ILE A 179 27.48 9.44 -3.74
C ILE A 179 27.89 10.84 -3.28
N GLU A 180 27.29 11.34 -2.19
CA GLU A 180 27.59 12.64 -1.61
C GLU A 180 27.13 12.73 -0.15
N GLY A 181 27.55 13.78 0.55
CA GLY A 181 27.09 14.04 1.90
C GLY A 181 27.82 15.22 2.55
N THR A 182 27.29 15.64 3.70
CA THR A 182 27.89 16.66 4.56
C THR A 182 28.06 16.10 5.98
N LYS A 183 28.97 16.72 6.73
CA LYS A 183 29.19 16.42 8.15
C LYS A 183 29.30 17.68 8.99
N ALA A 184 28.79 17.59 10.21
CA ALA A 184 28.92 18.60 11.24
C ALA A 184 29.30 17.92 12.57
N GLY A 185 30.59 17.93 12.90
CA GLY A 185 31.11 17.15 14.03
C GLY A 185 30.96 15.65 13.78
N ASN A 186 30.18 14.97 14.61
CA ASN A 186 29.92 13.53 14.51
C ASN A 186 28.64 13.20 13.72
N SER A 187 27.86 14.20 13.30
CA SER A 187 26.63 13.99 12.54
C SER A 187 26.92 14.07 11.05
N TYR A 188 26.36 13.12 10.30
CA TYR A 188 26.50 12.99 8.85
C TYR A 188 25.12 12.98 8.21
N THR A 189 25.00 13.66 7.06
CA THR A 189 23.86 13.54 6.14
C THR A 189 24.40 13.02 4.82
N LEU A 190 24.02 11.80 4.46
CA LEU A 190 24.59 11.02 3.37
C LEU A 190 23.53 10.75 2.32
N LYS A 191 23.86 10.94 1.05
CA LYS A 191 23.00 10.56 -0.07
C LYS A 191 23.49 9.25 -0.67
N PHE A 192 22.60 8.27 -0.71
CA PHE A 192 22.85 6.95 -1.27
C PHE A 192 22.07 6.75 -2.56
N ARG A 193 22.69 6.15 -3.56
CA ARG A 193 22.05 5.73 -4.81
C ARG A 193 21.84 4.23 -4.84
N ASN A 194 20.66 3.79 -5.25
CA ASN A 194 20.44 2.38 -5.53
C ASN A 194 21.20 2.00 -6.82
N SER A 195 22.23 1.15 -6.67
CA SER A 195 23.12 0.74 -7.77
C SER A 195 22.44 -0.12 -8.83
N PHE A 196 21.29 -0.72 -8.51
CA PHE A 196 20.54 -1.57 -9.43
C PHE A 196 19.35 -0.87 -10.08
N ALA A 197 18.94 0.29 -9.57
CA ALA A 197 17.81 1.02 -10.08
C ALA A 197 18.07 1.50 -11.51
N VAL A 198 17.27 1.05 -12.46
CA VAL A 198 17.35 1.48 -13.86
C VAL A 198 16.87 2.94 -14.00
N ASN A 199 15.86 3.32 -13.21
CA ASN A 199 15.12 4.57 -13.40
C ASN A 199 15.21 5.57 -12.23
N ASN A 200 15.73 5.15 -11.07
CA ASN A 200 16.04 5.99 -9.90
C ASN A 200 14.89 6.94 -9.47
N PHE A 201 13.67 6.42 -9.31
CA PHE A 201 12.50 7.16 -8.83
C PHE A 201 11.60 6.23 -7.99
N GLY A 202 10.62 6.79 -7.28
CA GLY A 202 9.73 5.97 -6.44
C GLY A 202 10.50 5.26 -5.33
N THR A 203 10.15 4.00 -5.07
CA THR A 203 10.86 3.17 -4.08
C THR A 203 12.32 2.92 -4.46
N ASP A 204 12.68 3.08 -5.74
CA ASP A 204 14.05 2.94 -6.25
C ASP A 204 14.85 4.26 -6.21
N ALA A 205 14.27 5.38 -5.78
CA ALA A 205 14.94 6.67 -5.73
C ALA A 205 16.15 6.69 -4.78
N ASP A 206 17.00 7.71 -4.92
CA ASP A 206 18.11 7.94 -3.99
C ASP A 206 17.57 8.07 -2.54
N ARG A 207 18.39 7.67 -1.56
CA ARG A 207 18.10 7.82 -0.13
C ARG A 207 18.91 8.97 0.47
N VAL A 208 18.37 9.65 1.47
CA VAL A 208 19.11 10.57 2.34
C VAL A 208 19.07 10.02 3.76
N LEU A 209 20.22 9.54 4.22
CA LEU A 209 20.41 8.95 5.54
C LEU A 209 21.09 9.97 6.46
N VAL A 210 20.56 10.13 7.67
CA VAL A 210 21.23 10.85 8.76
C VAL A 210 21.75 9.84 9.76
N LEU A 211 23.01 9.98 10.16
CA LEU A 211 23.65 9.12 11.15
C LEU A 211 24.61 9.90 12.05
N ASN A 212 24.97 9.29 13.17
CA ASN A 212 26.05 9.73 14.03
C ASN A 212 27.19 8.72 14.00
N LYS A 213 28.43 9.21 13.93
CA LYS A 213 29.65 8.39 13.97
C LYS A 213 30.57 8.83 15.10
N ASP A 214 30.89 7.92 16.01
CA ASP A 214 31.90 8.11 17.07
C ASP A 214 32.97 7.02 16.99
N GLY A 215 34.07 7.34 16.32
CA GLY A 215 35.10 6.37 15.96
C GLY A 215 34.57 5.38 14.91
N ASP A 216 34.50 4.11 15.29
CA ASP A 216 33.98 3.01 14.45
C ASP A 216 32.49 2.74 14.73
N ASN A 217 31.91 3.33 15.77
CA ASN A 217 30.50 3.16 16.11
C ASN A 217 29.64 4.07 15.24
N VAL A 218 28.67 3.48 14.54
CA VAL A 218 27.69 4.19 13.71
C VAL A 218 26.29 3.93 14.25
N THR A 219 25.53 5.01 14.43
CA THR A 219 24.13 4.95 14.86
C THR A 219 23.28 5.73 13.87
N VAL A 220 22.28 5.08 13.27
CA VAL A 220 21.33 5.73 12.34
C VAL A 220 20.35 6.62 13.09
N VAL A 221 19.86 7.66 12.41
CA VAL A 221 18.91 8.64 12.97
C VAL A 221 17.65 8.71 12.12
N SER A 222 17.78 8.81 10.80
CA SER A 222 16.65 8.86 9.87
C SER A 222 17.08 8.38 8.49
N ASN A 223 16.14 7.82 7.72
CA ASN A 223 16.32 7.50 6.31
C ASN A 223 15.13 8.06 5.51
N ALA A 224 15.39 8.89 4.51
CA ALA A 224 14.36 9.47 3.65
C ALA A 224 14.54 9.01 2.20
N ILE A 225 13.44 8.69 1.52
CA ILE A 225 13.42 8.44 0.08
C ILE A 225 13.26 9.78 -0.65
N MET A 226 14.05 10.01 -1.69
CA MET A 226 13.96 11.21 -2.53
C MET A 226 12.82 11.06 -3.56
N TRP A 227 11.58 11.04 -3.06
CA TRP A 227 10.38 10.77 -3.85
C TRP A 227 10.16 11.71 -5.05
N GLU A 228 10.76 12.90 -5.06
CA GLU A 228 10.60 13.85 -6.18
C GLU A 228 11.67 13.70 -7.26
N ASP A 229 12.62 12.77 -7.11
CA ASP A 229 13.58 12.46 -8.16
C ASP A 229 12.83 11.98 -9.42
N ASN A 230 13.14 12.58 -10.57
CA ASN A 230 12.50 12.32 -11.86
C ASN A 230 10.98 12.62 -11.94
N CYS A 231 10.40 13.39 -11.01
CA CYS A 231 8.99 13.79 -11.11
C CYS A 231 8.72 14.84 -12.22
N ASP A 232 7.46 14.94 -12.64
CA ASP A 232 6.91 16.11 -13.32
C ASP A 232 6.39 17.10 -12.25
N PRO A 233 7.11 18.20 -11.98
CA PRO A 233 6.70 19.17 -10.97
C PRO A 233 5.42 19.93 -11.35
N ALA A 234 5.00 19.92 -12.62
CA ALA A 234 3.74 20.54 -13.04
C ALA A 234 2.52 19.66 -12.74
N GLN A 235 2.75 18.36 -12.49
CA GLN A 235 1.71 17.35 -12.20
C GLN A 235 1.93 16.68 -10.84
N THR A 236 2.61 17.37 -9.92
CA THR A 236 2.91 16.91 -8.56
C THR A 236 2.34 17.93 -7.56
N PHE A 237 1.54 17.46 -6.60
CA PHE A 237 0.66 18.31 -5.79
C PHE A 237 0.63 17.89 -4.33
N ASP A 238 0.41 18.87 -3.44
CA ASP A 238 -0.15 18.61 -2.12
C ASP A 238 -1.68 18.63 -2.24
N ILE A 239 -2.34 17.58 -1.79
CA ILE A 239 -3.78 17.41 -2.01
C ILE A 239 -4.45 16.70 -0.83
N ASP A 240 -5.63 17.18 -0.44
CA ASP A 240 -6.51 16.48 0.51
C ASP A 240 -7.22 15.34 -0.24
N LEU A 241 -6.68 14.12 -0.20
CA LEU A 241 -7.34 12.95 -0.81
C LEU A 241 -8.30 12.27 0.16
N TYR A 242 -7.90 12.12 1.41
CA TYR A 242 -8.64 11.35 2.41
C TYR A 242 -9.41 12.27 3.34
N LYS A 243 -10.61 11.84 3.73
CA LYS A 243 -11.43 12.55 4.72
C LYS A 243 -10.68 12.58 6.06
N ASP A 244 -10.79 13.70 6.78
CA ASP A 244 -10.27 13.88 8.13
C ASP A 244 -8.75 13.66 8.31
N GLU A 245 -7.98 13.62 7.22
CA GLU A 245 -6.53 13.51 7.24
C GLU A 245 -5.85 14.78 6.70
N ASP A 246 -4.62 15.00 7.14
CA ASP A 246 -3.75 16.03 6.56
C ASP A 246 -3.43 15.70 5.09
N PRO A 247 -3.14 16.71 4.24
CA PRO A 247 -2.79 16.50 2.84
C PRO A 247 -1.69 15.45 2.63
N VAL A 248 -1.77 14.77 1.49
CA VAL A 248 -0.72 13.90 0.95
C VAL A 248 0.01 14.56 -0.19
N ARG A 249 1.21 14.06 -0.48
CA ARG A 249 1.97 14.44 -1.67
C ARG A 249 1.66 13.45 -2.80
N PHE A 250 0.93 13.90 -3.82
CA PHE A 250 0.71 13.14 -5.05
C PHE A 250 1.81 13.46 -6.05
N ILE A 251 2.58 12.46 -6.46
CA ILE A 251 3.75 12.61 -7.33
C ILE A 251 3.48 11.92 -8.67
N THR A 252 3.74 12.63 -9.76
CA THR A 252 3.73 12.08 -11.11
C THR A 252 5.17 11.91 -11.58
N TYR A 253 5.58 10.70 -11.94
CA TYR A 253 6.91 10.42 -12.50
C TYR A 253 6.92 10.52 -14.02
N ASN A 254 8.02 11.04 -14.57
CA ASN A 254 8.24 10.99 -16.01
C ASN A 254 8.39 9.53 -16.48
N PRO A 255 7.94 9.19 -17.70
CA PRO A 255 8.06 7.82 -18.21
C PRO A 255 9.52 7.38 -18.32
N SER A 256 9.76 6.08 -18.17
CA SER A 256 11.08 5.46 -18.32
C SER A 256 11.14 4.53 -19.53
N SER A 257 12.28 3.85 -19.75
CA SER A 257 12.41 2.90 -20.86
C SER A 257 11.59 1.62 -20.67
N ASP A 258 11.34 1.24 -19.42
CA ASP A 258 10.70 -0.02 -19.06
C ASP A 258 9.25 0.18 -18.58
N TYR A 259 8.90 1.41 -18.19
CA TYR A 259 7.58 1.79 -17.66
C TYR A 259 7.11 3.11 -18.27
N GLY A 260 5.80 3.31 -18.40
CA GLY A 260 5.28 4.65 -18.72
C GLY A 260 5.30 5.58 -17.52
N VAL A 261 4.41 6.56 -17.53
CA VAL A 261 4.17 7.42 -16.36
C VAL A 261 3.76 6.55 -15.17
N GLU A 262 4.24 6.88 -13.98
CA GLU A 262 3.85 6.22 -12.73
C GLU A 262 3.44 7.29 -11.72
N PHE A 263 2.60 6.92 -10.76
CA PHE A 263 2.13 7.82 -9.71
C PHE A 263 2.45 7.26 -8.33
N ALA A 264 2.77 8.13 -7.38
CA ALA A 264 2.90 7.76 -5.98
C ALA A 264 2.12 8.74 -5.08
N ILE A 265 1.49 8.18 -4.06
CA ILE A 265 0.85 8.93 -2.98
C ILE A 265 1.76 8.78 -1.76
N ILE A 266 2.35 9.88 -1.30
CA ILE A 266 3.30 9.89 -0.19
C ILE A 266 2.69 10.62 1.01
N LYS A 267 2.78 9.99 2.19
CA LYS A 267 2.37 10.56 3.47
C LYS A 267 3.53 10.46 4.44
N ASP A 268 3.88 11.58 5.09
CA ASP A 268 4.94 11.63 6.11
C ASP A 268 6.27 11.00 5.67
N GLY A 269 6.63 11.17 4.39
CA GLY A 269 7.84 10.62 3.79
C GLY A 269 7.79 9.13 3.44
N LYS A 270 6.63 8.48 3.59
CA LYS A 270 6.41 7.04 3.32
C LYS A 270 5.43 6.83 2.16
N LEU A 271 5.61 5.74 1.43
CA LEU A 271 4.68 5.35 0.37
C LEU A 271 3.35 4.92 0.99
N ARG A 272 2.28 5.57 0.57
CA ARG A 272 0.91 5.16 0.89
C ARG A 272 0.35 4.25 -0.21
N ASN A 273 0.52 4.66 -1.46
CA ASN A 273 0.02 3.92 -2.61
C ASN A 273 0.84 4.25 -3.87
N SER A 274 0.91 3.32 -4.81
CA SER A 274 1.46 3.52 -6.15
C SER A 274 0.41 3.16 -7.21
N LEU A 275 0.24 4.03 -8.19
CA LEU A 275 -0.76 3.84 -9.26
C LEU A 275 -0.05 3.76 -10.60
N SER A 276 -0.40 2.75 -11.40
CA SER A 276 0.20 2.54 -12.72
C SER A 276 -0.61 3.17 -13.84
N SER A 277 0.05 3.91 -14.74
CA SER A 277 -0.60 4.46 -15.94
C SER A 277 -0.89 3.44 -17.04
N TYR A 278 -0.79 2.15 -16.74
CA TYR A 278 -1.17 1.06 -17.64
C TYR A 278 -2.55 1.31 -18.23
N ILE A 279 -2.72 1.04 -19.53
CA ILE A 279 -3.96 1.19 -20.28
C ILE A 279 -4.12 0.04 -21.28
N SER A 280 -5.36 -0.32 -21.56
CA SER A 280 -5.74 -1.25 -22.62
C SER A 280 -6.43 -0.50 -23.76
N ASP A 281 -6.21 -0.95 -25.00
CA ASP A 281 -6.91 -0.48 -26.20
C ASP A 281 -7.24 -1.69 -27.07
N GLY A 282 -8.43 -2.26 -26.84
CA GLY A 282 -8.80 -3.58 -27.36
C GLY A 282 -7.85 -4.67 -26.87
N ASP A 283 -7.25 -5.43 -27.78
CA ASP A 283 -6.27 -6.49 -27.47
C ASP A 283 -4.84 -5.96 -27.21
N ASN A 284 -4.62 -4.64 -27.38
CA ASN A 284 -3.32 -4.02 -27.14
C ASN A 284 -3.27 -3.41 -25.75
N TRP A 285 -2.05 -3.22 -25.26
CA TRP A 285 -1.79 -2.60 -23.99
C TRP A 285 -0.57 -1.68 -24.09
N GLY A 286 -0.50 -0.72 -23.17
CA GLY A 286 0.59 0.24 -23.09
C GLY A 286 0.46 1.10 -21.84
N TYR A 287 1.13 2.24 -21.87
CA TYR A 287 1.15 3.17 -20.75
C TYR A 287 0.97 4.62 -21.25
N LEU A 288 0.69 5.54 -20.34
CA LEU A 288 0.82 6.95 -20.64
C LEU A 288 2.30 7.31 -20.85
N THR A 289 2.56 8.10 -21.88
CA THR A 289 3.86 8.70 -22.21
C THR A 289 4.00 10.13 -21.70
N SER A 290 2.89 10.75 -21.30
CA SER A 290 2.86 12.06 -20.64
C SER A 290 1.49 12.30 -20.02
N VAL A 291 1.45 13.16 -19.00
CA VAL A 291 0.21 13.62 -18.36
C VAL A 291 -0.09 15.06 -18.76
N SER A 292 -1.35 15.33 -19.06
CA SER A 292 -1.84 16.64 -19.47
C SER A 292 -2.68 17.32 -18.38
N ALA A 293 -3.43 16.53 -17.61
CA ALA A 293 -4.24 17.01 -16.50
C ALA A 293 -4.54 15.89 -15.51
N ILE A 294 -4.69 16.27 -14.24
CA ILE A 294 -5.16 15.41 -13.15
C ILE A 294 -6.31 16.13 -12.45
N GLY A 295 -7.34 15.38 -12.09
CA GLY A 295 -8.50 15.85 -11.32
C GLY A 295 -8.70 15.00 -10.07
N PHE A 296 -9.16 15.64 -9.00
CA PHE A 296 -9.43 15.00 -7.70
C PHE A 296 -10.86 15.35 -7.26
N PHE A 297 -11.75 14.37 -7.25
CA PHE A 297 -13.14 14.55 -6.78
C PHE A 297 -13.82 13.20 -6.52
N ASP A 298 -14.66 13.15 -5.50
CA ASP A 298 -15.43 11.98 -5.08
C ASP A 298 -16.56 11.65 -6.09
N PHE A 299 -16.36 10.67 -6.96
CA PHE A 299 -17.36 10.17 -7.90
C PHE A 299 -17.99 8.84 -7.50
N ASN A 300 -17.45 8.15 -6.49
CA ASN A 300 -17.99 6.89 -5.94
C ASN A 300 -18.84 7.09 -4.65
N ALA A 301 -18.93 8.31 -4.14
CA ALA A 301 -19.64 8.73 -2.93
C ALA A 301 -19.08 8.20 -1.59
N ASP A 302 -17.79 7.84 -1.52
CA ASP A 302 -17.16 7.30 -0.31
C ASP A 302 -16.57 8.36 0.64
N GLY A 303 -16.63 9.64 0.24
CA GLY A 303 -16.11 10.77 1.00
C GLY A 303 -14.61 11.05 0.82
N ASN A 304 -13.87 10.13 0.19
CA ASN A 304 -12.50 10.35 -0.27
C ASN A 304 -12.51 10.87 -1.72
N LYS A 305 -11.46 11.58 -2.13
CA LYS A 305 -11.35 12.05 -3.51
C LYS A 305 -10.80 10.93 -4.39
N ASP A 306 -11.57 10.58 -5.40
CA ASP A 306 -11.10 9.76 -6.50
C ASP A 306 -10.17 10.54 -7.45
N ILE A 307 -9.43 9.82 -8.28
CA ILE A 307 -8.37 10.38 -9.13
C ILE A 307 -8.71 10.15 -10.60
N VAL A 308 -8.66 11.24 -11.37
CA VAL A 308 -8.85 11.24 -12.83
C VAL A 308 -7.56 11.71 -13.49
N VAL A 309 -7.04 10.94 -14.43
CA VAL A 309 -5.84 11.30 -15.19
C VAL A 309 -6.18 11.40 -16.68
N ILE A 310 -5.69 12.45 -17.34
CA ILE A 310 -5.72 12.59 -18.80
C ILE A 310 -4.28 12.65 -19.30
N GLY A 311 -3.90 11.75 -20.21
CA GLY A 311 -2.55 11.70 -20.75
C GLY A 311 -2.49 11.32 -22.22
N SER A 312 -1.28 11.36 -22.78
CA SER A 312 -1.02 10.86 -24.14
C SER A 312 -0.40 9.48 -24.09
N SER A 313 -0.75 8.60 -25.02
CA SER A 313 -0.12 7.30 -25.22
C SER A 313 0.10 7.03 -26.72
N ASP A 314 0.65 5.85 -27.05
CA ASP A 314 0.74 5.38 -28.43
C ASP A 314 -0.65 5.16 -29.09
N PHE A 315 -1.72 5.15 -28.29
CA PHE A 315 -3.11 5.03 -28.73
C PHE A 315 -3.85 6.38 -28.80
N GLY A 316 -3.15 7.50 -28.59
CA GLY A 316 -3.76 8.84 -28.55
C GLY A 316 -4.01 9.35 -27.14
N THR A 317 -4.95 10.28 -26.99
CA THR A 317 -5.34 10.80 -25.66
C THR A 317 -6.15 9.75 -24.91
N LYS A 318 -5.75 9.48 -23.67
CA LYS A 318 -6.33 8.45 -22.82
C LYS A 318 -6.73 8.99 -21.45
N VAL A 319 -7.78 8.40 -20.90
CA VAL A 319 -8.33 8.68 -19.56
C VAL A 319 -8.04 7.50 -18.65
N ILE A 320 -7.70 7.78 -17.39
CA ILE A 320 -7.64 6.77 -16.33
C ILE A 320 -8.47 7.28 -15.16
N LEU A 321 -9.28 6.39 -14.59
CA LEU A 321 -10.09 6.65 -13.42
C LEU A 321 -9.66 5.67 -12.32
N TYR A 322 -9.26 6.21 -11.17
CA TYR A 322 -9.05 5.44 -9.95
C TYR A 322 -10.08 5.86 -8.92
N GLN A 323 -10.87 4.92 -8.44
CA GLN A 323 -11.75 5.14 -7.30
C GLN A 323 -11.05 4.73 -6.01
N SER A 324 -11.22 5.51 -4.94
CA SER A 324 -10.84 5.06 -3.61
C SER A 324 -11.78 3.91 -3.20
N LEU A 325 -11.27 2.96 -2.43
CA LEU A 325 -12.12 2.01 -1.70
C LEU A 325 -12.09 2.29 -0.20
N ASN A 326 -10.96 2.81 0.26
CA ASN A 326 -10.67 3.28 1.60
C ASN A 326 -9.39 4.14 1.54
N SER A 327 -8.87 4.57 2.70
CA SER A 327 -7.68 5.43 2.77
C SER A 327 -6.36 4.76 2.34
N GLU A 328 -6.37 3.46 2.08
CA GLU A 328 -5.19 2.66 1.69
C GLU A 328 -5.22 2.25 0.22
N ARG A 329 -6.41 2.05 -0.36
CA ARG A 329 -6.58 1.35 -1.64
C ARG A 329 -7.34 2.19 -2.67
N TYR A 330 -6.80 2.18 -3.89
CA TYR A 330 -7.45 2.70 -5.08
C TYR A 330 -7.63 1.58 -6.11
N GLU A 331 -8.75 1.57 -6.80
CA GLU A 331 -9.06 0.63 -7.87
C GLU A 331 -9.31 1.33 -9.19
N LYS A 332 -8.80 0.74 -10.26
CA LYS A 332 -8.91 1.32 -11.59
C LYS A 332 -10.21 0.85 -12.26
N LEU A 333 -10.98 1.79 -12.83
CA LEU A 333 -12.11 1.47 -13.71
C LEU A 333 -11.60 1.21 -15.14
N TYR A 334 -11.97 0.07 -15.72
CA TYR A 334 -11.43 -0.36 -17.01
C TYR A 334 -12.33 -0.03 -18.20
N ASN A 335 -13.65 -0.09 -18.05
CA ASN A 335 -14.58 0.04 -19.17
C ASN A 335 -15.05 1.49 -19.36
N LEU A 336 -15.20 2.22 -18.26
CA LEU A 336 -15.71 3.59 -18.27
C LEU A 336 -14.82 4.61 -19.00
N PRO A 337 -13.47 4.55 -18.91
CA PRO A 337 -12.60 5.44 -19.70
C PRO A 337 -12.86 5.39 -21.20
N ASP A 338 -13.04 4.20 -21.79
CA ASP A 338 -13.30 4.04 -23.23
C ASP A 338 -14.62 4.73 -23.65
N LYS A 339 -15.65 4.69 -22.80
CA LYS A 339 -16.94 5.37 -23.05
C LYS A 339 -16.77 6.90 -23.03
N ILE A 340 -15.97 7.42 -22.11
CA ILE A 340 -15.64 8.85 -22.01
C ILE A 340 -14.83 9.31 -23.22
N GLU A 341 -13.79 8.56 -23.57
CA GLU A 341 -12.94 8.81 -24.74
C GLU A 341 -13.76 8.79 -26.03
N GLY A 342 -14.65 7.81 -26.20
CA GLY A 342 -15.57 7.74 -27.33
C GLY A 342 -16.54 8.92 -27.42
N THR A 343 -16.85 9.57 -26.29
CA THR A 343 -17.74 10.72 -26.21
C THR A 343 -17.04 12.04 -26.53
N TYR A 344 -15.82 12.26 -26.01
CA TYR A 344 -15.13 13.56 -26.09
C TYR A 344 -13.87 13.58 -26.98
N GLY A 345 -13.32 12.42 -27.31
CA GLY A 345 -12.07 12.26 -28.08
C GLY A 345 -10.88 13.01 -27.45
N ASP A 346 -9.95 13.44 -28.30
CA ASP A 346 -8.72 14.16 -27.90
C ASP A 346 -8.97 15.52 -27.20
N SER A 347 -10.22 15.99 -27.16
CA SER A 347 -10.60 17.26 -26.52
C SER A 347 -11.11 17.11 -25.09
N VAL A 348 -11.03 15.90 -24.53
CA VAL A 348 -11.50 15.59 -23.16
C VAL A 348 -10.80 16.47 -22.12
N THR A 349 -11.58 16.93 -21.15
CA THR A 349 -11.15 17.77 -20.03
C THR A 349 -11.67 17.21 -18.71
N ILE A 350 -11.01 17.56 -17.59
CA ILE A 350 -11.46 17.15 -16.25
C ILE A 350 -12.91 17.58 -15.98
N ASP A 351 -13.32 18.79 -16.39
CA ASP A 351 -14.70 19.27 -16.21
C ASP A 351 -15.74 18.45 -16.99
N GLN A 352 -15.38 17.98 -18.19
CA GLN A 352 -16.23 17.10 -18.98
C GLN A 352 -16.35 15.73 -18.33
N ILE A 353 -15.24 15.15 -17.87
CA ILE A 353 -15.23 13.87 -17.15
C ILE A 353 -16.08 13.99 -15.88
N LYS A 354 -15.87 15.04 -15.09
CA LYS A 354 -16.66 15.29 -13.88
C LYS A 354 -18.15 15.38 -14.20
N THR A 355 -18.53 16.14 -15.22
CA THR A 355 -19.94 16.24 -15.64
C THR A 355 -20.49 14.90 -16.15
N TYR A 356 -19.66 14.07 -16.78
CA TYR A 356 -20.06 12.74 -17.25
C TYR A 356 -20.32 11.78 -16.08
N LEU A 357 -19.45 11.78 -15.06
CA LEU A 357 -19.49 10.85 -13.93
C LEU A 357 -20.56 11.20 -12.88
N VAL A 358 -20.67 12.48 -12.52
CA VAL A 358 -21.55 12.92 -11.40
C VAL A 358 -22.72 13.81 -11.86
N GLY A 359 -22.84 14.06 -13.16
CA GLY A 359 -23.94 14.85 -13.72
C GLY A 359 -23.99 16.28 -13.17
N ASP A 360 -25.16 16.62 -12.60
CA ASP A 360 -25.40 17.93 -11.98
C ASP A 360 -24.82 18.04 -10.56
N ASN A 361 -24.43 16.93 -9.92
CA ASN A 361 -23.84 16.92 -8.58
C ASN A 361 -22.34 17.23 -8.60
N LYS A 362 -21.97 18.38 -9.16
CA LYS A 362 -20.57 18.77 -9.33
C LYS A 362 -19.83 19.04 -8.02
N ASP A 363 -20.55 19.21 -6.92
CA ASP A 363 -19.95 19.38 -5.60
C ASP A 363 -19.70 18.02 -4.92
N CYS A 364 -20.15 16.91 -5.52
CA CYS A 364 -19.97 15.56 -5.00
C CYS A 364 -20.53 15.39 -3.57
N VAL A 365 -21.71 15.99 -3.32
CA VAL A 365 -22.36 15.94 -2.00
C VAL A 365 -23.57 15.02 -2.08
N TYR A 366 -23.65 14.05 -1.16
CA TYR A 366 -24.73 13.07 -1.08
C TYR A 366 -25.34 13.14 0.33
N ASN A 367 -26.60 13.58 0.44
CA ASN A 367 -27.20 13.91 1.74
C ASN A 367 -27.93 12.73 2.39
N SER A 368 -28.02 11.61 1.70
CA SER A 368 -28.65 10.39 2.19
C SER A 368 -28.06 9.16 1.54
N TYR A 369 -28.25 7.99 2.16
CA TYR A 369 -27.85 6.71 1.59
C TYR A 369 -28.50 6.50 0.21
N GLN A 370 -29.73 6.97 -0.01
CA GLN A 370 -30.38 6.84 -1.31
C GLN A 370 -29.66 7.59 -2.42
N GLU A 371 -29.26 8.84 -2.17
CA GLU A 371 -28.51 9.65 -3.13
C GLU A 371 -27.14 9.03 -3.42
N ALA A 372 -26.46 8.56 -2.37
CA ALA A 372 -25.13 7.98 -2.46
C ALA A 372 -25.14 6.62 -3.19
N TYR A 373 -26.04 5.70 -2.81
CA TYR A 373 -26.20 4.42 -3.50
C TYR A 373 -26.69 4.57 -4.94
N ALA A 374 -27.51 5.58 -5.24
CA ALA A 374 -27.89 5.85 -6.62
C ALA A 374 -26.68 6.29 -7.47
N GLN A 375 -25.71 7.00 -6.88
CA GLN A 375 -24.45 7.31 -7.55
C GLN A 375 -23.61 6.05 -7.78
N VAL A 376 -23.40 5.21 -6.74
CA VAL A 376 -22.66 3.95 -6.85
C VAL A 376 -23.27 3.05 -7.92
N ALA A 377 -24.59 2.87 -7.93
CA ALA A 377 -25.29 2.03 -8.90
C ALA A 377 -25.16 2.58 -10.32
N ARG A 378 -25.25 3.91 -10.51
CA ARG A 378 -25.03 4.54 -11.83
C ARG A 378 -23.59 4.33 -12.29
N LEU A 379 -22.60 4.53 -11.43
CA LEU A 379 -21.18 4.34 -11.74
C LEU A 379 -20.90 2.89 -12.17
N ASN A 380 -21.36 1.92 -11.38
CA ASN A 380 -21.23 0.49 -11.67
C ASN A 380 -21.90 0.12 -13.00
N ASN A 381 -23.13 0.59 -13.25
CA ASN A 381 -23.82 0.35 -14.51
C ASN A 381 -23.12 1.03 -15.71
N MET A 382 -22.53 2.21 -15.50
CA MET A 382 -21.77 2.90 -16.53
C MET A 382 -20.50 2.13 -16.88
N ASP A 383 -19.83 1.50 -15.92
CA ASP A 383 -18.68 0.64 -16.19
C ASP A 383 -19.11 -0.69 -16.83
N ASN A 384 -20.02 -1.43 -16.18
CA ASN A 384 -20.52 -2.72 -16.65
C ASN A 384 -22.07 -2.79 -16.61
N GLU A 385 -22.68 -2.89 -17.79
CA GLU A 385 -24.14 -2.93 -17.97
C GLU A 385 -24.77 -4.29 -17.59
N GLU A 386 -23.96 -5.31 -17.31
CA GLU A 386 -24.41 -6.64 -16.87
C GLU A 386 -24.60 -6.75 -15.35
N LYS A 387 -24.26 -5.70 -14.58
CA LYS A 387 -24.41 -5.69 -13.13
C LYS A 387 -25.89 -5.72 -12.72
N THR A 388 -26.20 -6.52 -11.70
CA THR A 388 -27.49 -6.54 -10.99
C THR A 388 -27.33 -5.99 -9.58
N TYR A 389 -28.45 -5.61 -8.96
CA TYR A 389 -28.46 -4.88 -7.69
C TYR A 389 -29.48 -5.47 -6.71
N ASP A 390 -29.32 -5.20 -5.42
CA ASP A 390 -30.33 -5.42 -4.38
C ASP A 390 -30.10 -4.50 -3.16
N LEU A 391 -31.08 -4.40 -2.27
CA LEU A 391 -30.99 -3.75 -0.96
C LEU A 391 -31.26 -4.75 0.16
N ILE A 392 -30.22 -5.05 0.95
CA ILE A 392 -30.29 -6.02 2.05
C ILE A 392 -30.16 -5.33 3.41
N TYR A 393 -30.64 -5.94 4.49
CA TYR A 393 -30.40 -5.44 5.86
C TYR A 393 -29.30 -6.27 6.51
N PHE A 394 -28.04 -5.90 6.26
CA PHE A 394 -26.89 -6.66 6.72
C PHE A 394 -26.68 -6.51 8.23
N ASP A 395 -26.82 -5.29 8.75
CA ASP A 395 -26.67 -4.98 10.16
C ASP A 395 -27.95 -4.39 10.79
N ASP A 396 -27.84 -3.92 12.04
CA ASP A 396 -28.99 -3.47 12.85
C ASP A 396 -29.09 -1.93 12.95
N ASP A 397 -28.78 -1.20 11.88
CA ASP A 397 -28.87 0.28 11.85
C ASP A 397 -30.08 0.86 11.07
N ASP A 398 -30.97 -0.01 10.56
CA ASP A 398 -32.14 0.29 9.73
C ASP A 398 -31.86 0.95 8.37
N ILE A 399 -30.59 1.11 7.98
CA ILE A 399 -30.18 1.48 6.64
C ILE A 399 -29.89 0.17 5.88
N PRO A 400 -30.47 -0.05 4.68
CA PRO A 400 -30.07 -1.21 3.91
C PRO A 400 -28.68 -1.01 3.30
N GLU A 401 -27.96 -2.09 3.06
CA GLU A 401 -26.74 -2.13 2.26
C GLU A 401 -27.10 -2.32 0.79
N LEU A 402 -26.36 -1.64 -0.10
CA LEU A 402 -26.44 -1.86 -1.54
C LEU A 402 -25.56 -3.03 -1.94
N VAL A 403 -26.18 -4.03 -2.56
CA VAL A 403 -25.48 -5.12 -3.27
C VAL A 403 -25.38 -4.76 -4.74
N THR A 404 -24.21 -4.99 -5.35
CA THR A 404 -24.02 -4.93 -6.80
C THR A 404 -23.06 -6.02 -7.26
N GLY A 405 -23.32 -6.65 -8.40
CA GLY A 405 -22.46 -7.73 -8.86
C GLY A 405 -22.88 -8.31 -10.19
N GLN A 406 -22.09 -9.27 -10.67
CA GLN A 406 -22.43 -10.11 -11.82
C GLN A 406 -22.65 -11.53 -11.32
N LEU A 407 -23.86 -12.05 -11.52
CA LEU A 407 -24.28 -13.35 -10.99
C LEU A 407 -23.31 -14.46 -11.41
N GLY A 408 -22.73 -15.14 -10.41
CA GLY A 408 -21.78 -16.25 -10.61
C GLY A 408 -20.38 -15.80 -11.06
N TYR A 409 -20.04 -14.52 -10.88
CA TYR A 409 -18.73 -13.97 -11.20
C TYR A 409 -18.15 -13.18 -10.04
N GLU A 410 -18.87 -12.14 -9.57
CA GLU A 410 -18.40 -11.26 -8.49
C GLU A 410 -19.54 -10.55 -7.79
N VAL A 411 -19.32 -10.14 -6.54
CA VAL A 411 -20.27 -9.32 -5.78
C VAL A 411 -19.56 -8.28 -4.93
N SER A 412 -20.21 -7.13 -4.77
CA SER A 412 -19.79 -6.04 -3.90
C SER A 412 -20.91 -5.65 -2.94
N LEU A 413 -20.54 -5.17 -1.76
CA LEU A 413 -21.45 -4.77 -0.69
C LEU A 413 -21.05 -3.40 -0.19
N TYR A 414 -22.00 -2.46 -0.22
CA TYR A 414 -21.79 -1.08 0.17
C TYR A 414 -22.74 -0.70 1.31
N SER A 415 -22.19 -0.17 2.40
CA SER A 415 -22.96 0.40 3.51
C SER A 415 -22.91 1.94 3.45
N TYR A 416 -23.68 2.62 4.29
CA TYR A 416 -23.70 4.08 4.36
C TYR A 416 -23.54 4.55 5.81
N GLN A 417 -22.41 5.18 6.10
CA GLN A 417 -22.03 5.58 7.45
C GLN A 417 -21.46 6.98 7.44
N ASN A 418 -21.77 7.75 8.48
CA ASN A 418 -21.21 9.09 8.68
C ASN A 418 -21.31 10.01 7.44
N GLY A 419 -22.38 9.85 6.63
CA GLY A 419 -22.65 10.69 5.48
C GLY A 419 -22.10 10.19 4.14
N HIS A 420 -21.41 9.05 4.09
CA HIS A 420 -20.74 8.54 2.90
C HIS A 420 -20.88 7.02 2.76
N VAL A 421 -20.55 6.51 1.58
CA VAL A 421 -20.52 5.07 1.26
C VAL A 421 -19.27 4.43 1.85
N VAL A 422 -19.41 3.21 2.36
CA VAL A 422 -18.30 2.35 2.78
C VAL A 422 -18.37 1.06 1.99
N CYS A 423 -17.28 0.67 1.34
CA CYS A 423 -17.21 -0.57 0.57
C CYS A 423 -16.71 -1.73 1.45
N TYR A 424 -17.61 -2.63 1.82
CA TYR A 424 -17.31 -3.78 2.67
C TYR A 424 -16.87 -5.03 1.91
N MET A 425 -17.27 -5.14 0.65
CA MET A 425 -16.82 -6.16 -0.28
C MET A 425 -16.66 -5.47 -1.62
N TYR A 426 -15.46 -5.52 -2.21
CA TYR A 426 -15.22 -4.98 -3.54
C TYR A 426 -14.90 -6.10 -4.53
N GLU A 427 -15.83 -6.36 -5.45
CA GLU A 427 -15.69 -7.34 -6.55
C GLU A 427 -15.18 -8.72 -6.08
N TRP A 428 -15.71 -9.21 -4.95
CA TRP A 428 -15.38 -10.52 -4.42
C TRP A 428 -15.84 -11.61 -5.37
N ALA A 429 -14.88 -12.33 -5.95
CA ALA A 429 -15.13 -13.32 -6.98
C ALA A 429 -15.77 -14.60 -6.44
N TYR A 430 -16.73 -15.18 -7.17
CA TYR A 430 -17.33 -16.48 -6.85
C TYR A 430 -17.82 -17.20 -8.12
N GLY A 431 -18.27 -18.45 -7.99
CA GLY A 431 -18.76 -19.27 -9.10
C GLY A 431 -17.67 -20.06 -9.85
N ALA A 432 -16.40 -19.87 -9.49
CA ALA A 432 -15.26 -20.61 -10.01
C ALA A 432 -14.37 -21.16 -8.87
N MET A 433 -13.54 -22.17 -9.19
CA MET A 433 -12.58 -22.78 -8.27
C MET A 433 -13.17 -23.20 -6.91
N GLY A 434 -14.42 -23.68 -6.92
CA GLY A 434 -15.08 -24.20 -5.71
C GLY A 434 -15.76 -23.15 -4.84
N ASN A 435 -15.57 -21.85 -5.08
CA ASN A 435 -16.26 -20.81 -4.31
C ASN A 435 -17.72 -20.71 -4.75
N THR A 436 -18.64 -21.05 -3.85
CA THR A 436 -20.08 -21.12 -4.15
C THR A 436 -20.83 -19.80 -4.01
N GLY A 437 -20.19 -18.77 -3.46
CA GLY A 437 -20.81 -17.47 -3.20
C GLY A 437 -20.72 -17.04 -1.73
N TYR A 438 -21.27 -15.87 -1.44
CA TYR A 438 -21.22 -15.25 -0.13
C TYR A 438 -22.64 -15.11 0.41
N TYR A 439 -22.80 -15.34 1.71
CA TYR A 439 -24.10 -15.35 2.35
C TYR A 439 -24.07 -14.47 3.59
N TYR A 440 -25.05 -13.59 3.76
CA TYR A 440 -25.15 -12.75 4.94
C TYR A 440 -26.22 -13.29 5.89
N SER A 441 -26.05 -13.02 7.19
CA SER A 441 -27.13 -13.22 8.15
C SER A 441 -27.82 -11.89 8.46
N PRO A 442 -29.13 -11.74 8.19
CA PRO A 442 -29.84 -10.48 8.34
C PRO A 442 -29.72 -9.86 9.73
N ARG A 443 -29.36 -8.57 9.79
CA ARG A 443 -29.23 -7.77 11.01
C ARG A 443 -28.18 -8.23 12.02
N THR A 444 -27.18 -8.97 11.57
CA THR A 444 -26.12 -9.48 12.45
C THR A 444 -24.74 -8.92 12.12
N GLY A 445 -24.55 -8.38 10.91
CA GLY A 445 -23.23 -8.00 10.40
C GLY A 445 -22.30 -9.19 10.15
N ILE A 446 -22.84 -10.40 9.94
CA ILE A 446 -22.05 -11.62 9.70
C ILE A 446 -22.20 -12.08 8.25
N VAL A 447 -21.08 -12.41 7.62
CA VAL A 447 -21.02 -13.07 6.32
C VAL A 447 -20.42 -14.47 6.49
N ALA A 448 -20.93 -15.43 5.73
CA ALA A 448 -20.38 -16.78 5.60
C ALA A 448 -19.99 -17.05 4.14
N ASN A 449 -18.92 -17.80 3.96
CA ASN A 449 -18.47 -18.31 2.68
C ASN A 449 -18.13 -19.80 2.78
N THR A 450 -18.42 -20.54 1.72
CA THR A 450 -18.02 -21.94 1.58
C THR A 450 -17.26 -22.14 0.28
N ASN A 451 -16.05 -22.69 0.42
CA ASN A 451 -15.16 -23.00 -0.68
C ASN A 451 -14.78 -24.49 -0.67
N TYR A 452 -14.51 -25.06 -1.85
CA TYR A 452 -14.25 -26.48 -2.06
C TYR A 452 -13.02 -26.69 -2.94
N ASP A 453 -12.03 -27.42 -2.43
CA ASP A 453 -10.88 -27.85 -3.20
C ASP A 453 -10.95 -29.35 -3.53
N TYR A 454 -10.16 -29.77 -4.53
CA TYR A 454 -10.02 -31.17 -4.94
C TYR A 454 -11.37 -31.86 -5.20
N ALA A 455 -12.22 -31.21 -5.99
CA ALA A 455 -13.59 -31.67 -6.29
C ALA A 455 -14.47 -31.90 -5.04
N GLY A 456 -14.19 -31.15 -3.97
CA GLY A 456 -14.95 -31.20 -2.72
C GLY A 456 -14.37 -32.11 -1.63
N ALA A 457 -13.22 -32.75 -1.88
CA ALA A 457 -12.55 -33.56 -0.86
C ALA A 457 -11.98 -32.72 0.30
N VAL A 458 -11.78 -31.41 0.08
CA VAL A 458 -11.47 -30.44 1.12
C VAL A 458 -12.50 -29.32 1.05
N GLN A 459 -13.10 -28.98 2.20
CA GLN A 459 -14.08 -27.90 2.32
C GLN A 459 -13.57 -26.87 3.34
N TYR A 460 -13.76 -25.60 3.03
CA TYR A 460 -13.51 -24.48 3.92
C TYR A 460 -14.82 -23.77 4.21
N GLU A 461 -15.12 -23.55 5.48
CA GLU A 461 -16.16 -22.60 5.90
C GLU A 461 -15.49 -21.43 6.62
N SER A 462 -15.76 -20.22 6.13
CA SER A 462 -15.20 -18.99 6.70
C SER A 462 -16.32 -18.05 7.10
N TYR A 463 -16.15 -17.39 8.24
CA TYR A 463 -17.08 -16.39 8.74
C TYR A 463 -16.37 -15.05 8.86
N MET A 464 -16.97 -14.01 8.28
CA MET A 464 -16.52 -12.63 8.33
C MET A 464 -17.48 -11.78 9.14
N LYS A 465 -17.00 -10.66 9.66
CA LYS A 465 -17.81 -9.74 10.47
C LYS A 465 -17.61 -8.30 10.03
N LYS A 466 -18.69 -7.52 10.06
CA LYS A 466 -18.68 -6.07 9.92
C LYS A 466 -17.64 -5.46 10.89
N PRO A 467 -16.70 -4.63 10.40
CA PRO A 467 -15.79 -3.90 11.26
C PRO A 467 -16.51 -2.74 11.96
N ASP A 468 -15.85 -2.16 12.96
CA ASP A 468 -16.36 -0.96 13.64
C ASP A 468 -16.13 0.33 12.83
N GLY A 469 -15.25 0.29 11.82
CA GLY A 469 -14.89 1.41 10.94
C GLY A 469 -15.26 1.22 9.48
N ASP A 470 -14.48 1.86 8.61
CA ASP A 470 -14.63 1.85 7.15
C ASP A 470 -13.72 0.84 6.44
N GLU A 471 -13.19 -0.13 7.19
CA GLU A 471 -12.40 -1.22 6.65
C GLU A 471 -13.26 -2.23 5.87
N GLU A 472 -12.60 -3.03 5.00
CA GLU A 472 -13.24 -4.17 4.32
C GLU A 472 -13.60 -5.28 5.33
N LEU A 473 -14.56 -6.14 4.97
CA LEU A 473 -14.86 -7.32 5.79
C LEU A 473 -13.63 -8.23 5.89
N SER A 474 -13.31 -8.66 7.11
CA SER A 474 -12.27 -9.64 7.36
C SER A 474 -12.85 -10.92 7.97
N SER A 475 -12.22 -12.05 7.66
CA SER A 475 -12.51 -13.32 8.34
C SER A 475 -12.19 -13.20 9.82
N VAL A 476 -13.04 -13.75 10.68
CA VAL A 476 -12.82 -13.81 12.14
C VAL A 476 -12.58 -15.24 12.61
N CYS A 477 -13.06 -16.22 11.87
CA CYS A 477 -12.75 -17.63 12.08
C CYS A 477 -13.03 -18.43 10.81
N SER A 478 -12.31 -19.54 10.66
CA SER A 478 -12.58 -20.53 9.63
C SER A 478 -12.37 -21.96 10.13
N VAL A 479 -12.94 -22.91 9.39
CA VAL A 479 -12.75 -24.34 9.62
C VAL A 479 -12.51 -25.05 8.30
N ARG A 480 -11.49 -25.91 8.30
CA ARG A 480 -11.16 -26.82 7.20
C ARG A 480 -11.64 -28.22 7.54
N TYR A 481 -12.41 -28.81 6.64
CA TYR A 481 -12.86 -30.20 6.68
C TYR A 481 -12.14 -31.03 5.63
N VAL A 482 -11.63 -32.20 6.02
CA VAL A 482 -11.01 -33.17 5.10
C VAL A 482 -11.89 -34.40 5.00
N TRP A 483 -12.35 -34.69 3.78
CA TRP A 483 -13.31 -35.75 3.48
C TRP A 483 -12.67 -37.00 2.87
N PHE A 484 -11.37 -36.97 2.58
CA PHE A 484 -10.59 -38.12 2.12
C PHE A 484 -9.69 -38.66 3.23
N ASN A 485 -9.32 -39.94 3.12
CA ASN A 485 -8.35 -40.56 4.00
C ASN A 485 -6.96 -40.36 3.41
N ASP A 486 -6.12 -39.55 4.03
CA ASP A 486 -4.72 -39.35 3.62
C ASP A 486 -3.87 -40.55 4.07
N VAL A 487 -3.73 -41.53 3.19
CA VAL A 487 -3.08 -42.82 3.45
C VAL A 487 -1.56 -42.70 3.40
N ASP A 488 -1.03 -41.85 2.52
CA ASP A 488 0.41 -41.68 2.35
C ASP A 488 0.99 -40.50 3.14
N GLY A 489 0.13 -39.63 3.69
CA GLY A 489 0.48 -38.57 4.62
C GLY A 489 1.09 -37.35 3.94
N ASP A 490 0.83 -37.14 2.65
CA ASP A 490 1.36 -36.01 1.89
C ASP A 490 0.47 -34.76 1.96
N GLY A 491 -0.72 -34.87 2.55
CA GLY A 491 -1.69 -33.79 2.74
C GLY A 491 -2.56 -33.49 1.52
N TYR A 492 -2.39 -34.21 0.41
CA TYR A 492 -3.09 -34.03 -0.85
C TYR A 492 -3.81 -35.32 -1.26
N PRO A 493 -5.05 -35.23 -1.77
CA PRO A 493 -5.73 -36.44 -2.19
C PRO A 493 -5.18 -36.95 -3.52
N SER A 494 -4.70 -38.19 -3.53
CA SER A 494 -4.45 -38.96 -4.74
C SER A 494 -5.77 -39.35 -5.44
N ASP A 495 -5.68 -39.76 -6.71
CA ASP A 495 -6.87 -40.23 -7.46
C ASP A 495 -7.61 -41.36 -6.72
N GLU A 496 -6.87 -42.26 -6.05
CA GLU A 496 -7.43 -43.37 -5.28
C GLU A 496 -8.17 -42.89 -4.02
N GLU A 497 -7.63 -41.89 -3.32
CA GLU A 497 -8.25 -41.32 -2.10
C GLU A 497 -9.45 -40.43 -2.42
N LEU A 498 -9.46 -39.77 -3.59
CA LEU A 498 -10.62 -39.06 -4.09
C LEU A 498 -11.81 -40.02 -4.34
N GLU A 499 -11.55 -41.19 -4.92
CA GLU A 499 -12.59 -42.21 -5.15
C GLU A 499 -13.21 -42.72 -3.84
N GLU A 500 -12.46 -42.69 -2.74
CA GLU A 500 -12.89 -43.13 -1.40
C GLU A 500 -13.38 -41.98 -0.50
N SER A 501 -13.52 -40.76 -1.03
CA SER A 501 -13.98 -39.60 -0.27
C SER A 501 -15.39 -39.82 0.33
N LEU A 502 -15.56 -39.37 1.57
CA LEU A 502 -16.83 -39.48 2.30
C LEU A 502 -17.87 -38.50 1.77
N SER A 503 -19.15 -38.85 1.94
CA SER A 503 -20.25 -37.90 1.77
C SER A 503 -20.27 -36.89 2.91
N TYR A 504 -20.74 -35.67 2.64
CA TYR A 504 -20.87 -34.60 3.66
C TYR A 504 -21.84 -34.90 4.81
N ASP A 505 -22.66 -35.95 4.70
CA ASP A 505 -23.50 -36.46 5.80
C ASP A 505 -22.72 -37.34 6.82
N SER A 506 -21.42 -37.57 6.61
CA SER A 506 -20.54 -38.34 7.50
C SER A 506 -19.72 -37.44 8.42
N GLU A 507 -19.03 -38.03 9.41
CA GLU A 507 -17.98 -37.30 10.13
C GLU A 507 -16.73 -37.25 9.23
N PRO A 508 -16.13 -36.07 8.96
CA PRO A 508 -14.92 -35.95 8.16
C PRO A 508 -13.73 -36.61 8.87
N TYR A 509 -12.69 -36.94 8.11
CA TYR A 509 -11.47 -37.54 8.65
C TYR A 509 -10.70 -36.59 9.55
N SER A 510 -10.72 -35.29 9.24
CA SER A 510 -10.16 -34.25 10.11
C SER A 510 -10.91 -32.93 10.01
N LYS A 511 -10.77 -32.14 11.09
CA LYS A 511 -11.27 -30.77 11.24
C LYS A 511 -10.15 -29.92 11.82
N THR A 512 -9.83 -28.81 11.16
CA THR A 512 -8.84 -27.84 11.67
C THR A 512 -9.50 -26.48 11.79
N TYR A 513 -9.38 -25.85 12.94
CA TYR A 513 -9.95 -24.54 13.24
C TYR A 513 -8.86 -23.46 13.16
N TYR A 514 -9.22 -22.31 12.59
CA TYR A 514 -8.31 -21.18 12.41
C TYR A 514 -8.90 -19.92 13.04
N ASP A 515 -8.06 -19.25 13.84
CA ASP A 515 -8.32 -17.90 14.32
C ASP A 515 -7.77 -16.91 13.30
N GLU A 516 -8.68 -16.28 12.57
CA GLU A 516 -8.35 -15.32 11.50
C GLU A 516 -8.15 -13.90 12.06
N THR A 517 -8.32 -13.70 13.38
CA THR A 517 -8.14 -12.40 14.04
C THR A 517 -6.72 -12.15 14.54
N GLY A 518 -5.87 -13.19 14.57
CA GLY A 518 -4.52 -13.11 15.13
C GLY A 518 -4.48 -12.98 16.66
N LEU A 519 -5.59 -13.15 17.37
CA LEU A 519 -5.67 -13.01 18.83
C LEU A 519 -5.21 -14.26 19.59
N GLY A 520 -4.91 -15.35 18.89
CA GLY A 520 -4.41 -16.59 19.47
C GLY A 520 -5.47 -17.36 20.26
N ARG A 521 -6.73 -17.34 19.77
CA ARG A 521 -7.82 -18.11 20.38
C ARG A 521 -7.56 -19.62 20.35
N SER A 522 -8.08 -20.33 21.35
CA SER A 522 -8.04 -21.80 21.40
C SER A 522 -9.02 -22.44 20.42
N ASP A 523 -8.75 -23.68 20.02
CA ASP A 523 -9.63 -24.46 19.14
C ASP A 523 -11.06 -24.57 19.70
N GLU A 524 -11.23 -24.72 21.02
CA GLU A 524 -12.55 -24.73 21.66
C GLU A 524 -13.31 -23.40 21.52
N GLU A 525 -12.62 -22.27 21.67
CA GLU A 525 -13.23 -20.93 21.52
C GLU A 525 -13.64 -20.67 20.07
N ILE A 526 -12.78 -21.03 19.10
CA ILE A 526 -13.06 -20.88 17.67
C ILE A 526 -14.25 -21.76 17.29
N LYS A 527 -14.27 -23.01 17.77
CA LYS A 527 -15.37 -23.93 17.54
C LYS A 527 -16.70 -23.42 18.10
N GLU A 528 -16.73 -22.94 19.34
CA GLU A 528 -17.95 -22.37 19.95
C GLU A 528 -18.47 -21.17 19.13
N GLN A 529 -17.56 -20.33 18.62
CA GLN A 529 -17.91 -19.19 17.77
C GLN A 529 -18.53 -19.63 16.43
N ILE A 530 -17.92 -20.61 15.74
CA ILE A 530 -18.46 -21.17 14.49
C ILE A 530 -19.82 -21.85 14.73
N GLU A 531 -19.95 -22.63 15.80
CA GLU A 531 -21.23 -23.24 16.18
C GLU A 531 -22.29 -22.15 16.44
N GLY A 532 -21.93 -21.03 17.07
CA GLY A 532 -22.80 -19.88 17.26
C GLY A 532 -23.23 -19.21 15.96
N PHE A 533 -22.29 -18.95 15.04
CA PHE A 533 -22.58 -18.32 13.76
C PHE A 533 -23.43 -19.22 12.84
N SER A 534 -23.14 -20.51 12.79
CA SER A 534 -23.88 -21.48 11.96
C SER A 534 -25.35 -21.67 12.36
N GLN A 535 -25.77 -21.24 13.56
CA GLN A 535 -27.19 -21.24 13.94
C GLN A 535 -28.01 -20.12 13.28
N ASN A 536 -27.35 -19.12 12.70
CA ASN A 536 -28.04 -18.01 12.07
C ASN A 536 -28.67 -18.43 10.73
N PRO A 537 -29.81 -17.81 10.34
CA PRO A 537 -30.26 -17.91 8.96
C PRO A 537 -29.31 -17.12 8.06
N PHE A 538 -29.00 -17.68 6.90
CA PHE A 538 -28.15 -17.07 5.89
C PHE A 538 -28.90 -16.95 4.56
N GLU A 539 -28.72 -15.81 3.91
CA GLU A 539 -29.27 -15.47 2.59
C GLU A 539 -28.12 -15.09 1.66
N GLU A 540 -28.23 -15.43 0.38
CA GLU A 540 -27.17 -15.13 -0.61
C GLU A 540 -27.02 -13.62 -0.77
N ILE A 541 -25.78 -13.13 -0.81
CA ILE A 541 -25.45 -11.77 -1.20
C ILE A 541 -25.35 -11.76 -2.72
N CYS A 542 -26.43 -11.42 -3.40
CA CYS A 542 -26.46 -11.28 -4.85
C CYS A 542 -27.46 -10.21 -5.28
N GLY A 543 -27.27 -9.62 -6.47
CA GLY A 543 -28.23 -8.69 -7.05
C GLY A 543 -29.28 -9.41 -7.88
N ASP A 544 -30.55 -9.02 -7.74
CA ASP A 544 -31.68 -9.63 -8.47
C ASP A 544 -32.51 -8.63 -9.29
N VAL A 545 -32.27 -7.32 -9.12
CA VAL A 545 -32.95 -6.26 -9.88
C VAL A 545 -32.03 -5.50 -10.83
N SER A 546 -32.64 -4.89 -11.85
CA SER A 546 -31.95 -4.03 -12.82
C SER A 546 -31.64 -2.64 -12.27
N ILE A 547 -30.75 -1.89 -12.96
CA ILE A 547 -30.44 -0.49 -12.63
C ILE A 547 -31.70 0.41 -12.56
N SER A 548 -32.70 0.19 -13.42
CA SER A 548 -33.93 1.00 -13.42
C SER A 548 -34.80 0.71 -12.18
N GLU A 549 -34.81 -0.54 -11.73
CA GLU A 549 -35.58 -0.96 -10.56
C GLU A 549 -34.92 -0.48 -9.27
N ILE A 550 -33.60 -0.64 -9.12
CA ILE A 550 -32.88 -0.17 -7.92
C ILE A 550 -32.97 1.36 -7.78
N LEU A 551 -32.81 2.12 -8.87
CA LEU A 551 -32.97 3.58 -8.82
C LEU A 551 -34.40 3.96 -8.40
N SER A 552 -35.42 3.22 -8.86
CA SER A 552 -36.79 3.43 -8.40
C SER A 552 -36.99 3.10 -6.92
N GLN A 553 -36.31 2.09 -6.38
CA GLN A 553 -36.37 1.76 -4.94
C GLN A 553 -35.70 2.84 -4.08
N LEU A 554 -34.61 3.43 -4.58
CA LEU A 554 -33.90 4.54 -3.95
C LEU A 554 -34.62 5.89 -4.14
N GLY A 555 -35.60 5.97 -5.05
CA GLY A 555 -36.36 7.19 -5.33
C GLY A 555 -35.63 8.19 -6.23
N ALA A 556 -34.75 7.70 -7.12
CA ALA A 556 -33.80 8.47 -7.93
C ALA A 556 -34.07 8.45 -9.44
#